data_AF-W6N6C9-F1
#
_entry.id   AF-W6N6C9-F1
#
_cell.length_a   1.000
_cell.length_b   1.000
_cell.length_c   1.000
_cell.angle_alpha   90.00
_cell.angle_beta   90.00
_cell.angle_gamma   90.00
#
_symmetry.space_group_name_H-M   'P 1'
#
loop_
_entity.id
_entity.type
_entity.pdbx_description
1 polymer ?
#
loop_
_entity_poly.entity_id
_entity_poly.type
_entity_poly.pdbx_seq_one_letter_code
_entity_poly.pdbx_strand_id
1 'polypeptide(L)'
;MFMGFMKMGISFMSAFFFIIFLSTWLKIGPLLFVLPLIWFYSFFDCINKRYMPDEEFQKLEDKYLFSIDNFTKFDKDMFKKRRLVIGILVILLGIYLIWNNVSNMLYGYIDSKIYNIINNLAQIAPQIIIGVIIIIVGIKLIAGKKREDKMND
;
A
#
# COMPACT_ATOMS: atom_id res chain seq x y z
N MET A 1 13.48 -4.88 20.59
CA MET A 1 13.67 -6.00 21.54
C MET A 1 15.06 -6.01 22.15
N PHE A 2 16.14 -6.09 21.36
CA PHE A 2 17.51 -6.11 21.89
C PHE A 2 17.84 -4.95 22.85
N MET A 3 17.33 -3.74 22.59
CA MET A 3 17.53 -2.54 23.41
C MET A 3 16.46 -2.34 24.50
N GLY A 4 15.72 -3.38 24.89
CA GLY A 4 14.64 -3.29 25.89
C GLY A 4 13.27 -2.87 25.37
N PHE A 5 13.16 -2.37 24.13
CA PHE A 5 11.87 -2.03 23.49
C PHE A 5 11.11 -3.27 23.00
N MET A 6 10.35 -3.91 23.88
CA MET A 6 9.61 -5.14 23.62
C MET A 6 8.33 -4.86 22.82
N LYS A 7 7.52 -3.90 23.27
CA LYS A 7 6.22 -3.57 22.64
C LYS A 7 6.41 -3.08 21.21
N MET A 8 7.43 -2.27 20.98
CA MET A 8 7.75 -1.81 19.62
C MET A 8 8.24 -2.95 18.72
N GLY A 9 9.08 -3.86 19.24
CA GLY A 9 9.53 -5.04 18.50
C GLY A 9 8.39 -5.96 18.09
N ILE A 10 7.49 -6.26 19.04
CA ILE A 10 6.28 -7.05 18.77
C ILE A 10 5.39 -6.34 17.74
N SER A 11 5.25 -5.02 17.83
CA SER A 11 4.45 -4.26 16.85
C SER A 11 4.96 -4.44 15.42
N PHE A 12 6.27 -4.36 15.19
CA PHE A 12 6.86 -4.59 13.88
C PHE A 12 6.67 -6.04 13.40
N MET A 13 6.92 -7.03 14.27
CA MET A 13 6.72 -8.43 13.94
C MET A 13 5.25 -8.72 13.58
N SER A 14 4.32 -8.26 14.41
CA SER A 14 2.88 -8.41 14.17
C SER A 14 2.48 -7.77 12.85
N ALA A 15 2.92 -6.54 12.54
CA ALA A 15 2.62 -5.90 11.26
C ALA A 15 3.21 -6.67 10.06
N PHE A 16 4.45 -7.15 10.18
CA PHE A 16 5.14 -7.90 9.15
C PHE A 16 4.37 -9.20 8.82
N PHE A 17 4.05 -10.00 9.83
CA PHE A 17 3.29 -11.24 9.64
C PHE A 17 1.84 -10.99 9.23
N PHE A 18 1.21 -9.93 9.74
CA PHE A 18 -0.15 -9.56 9.36
C PHE A 18 -0.26 -9.22 7.88
N ILE A 19 0.73 -8.53 7.31
CA ILE A 19 0.77 -8.24 5.88
C ILE A 19 0.95 -9.51 5.05
N ILE A 20 1.83 -10.43 5.47
CA ILE A 20 1.99 -11.73 4.81
C ILE A 20 0.68 -12.51 4.83
N PHE A 21 0.04 -12.58 6.00
CA PHE A 21 -1.24 -13.23 6.20
C PHE A 21 -2.29 -12.64 5.26
N LEU A 22 -2.45 -11.32 5.27
CA LEU A 22 -3.46 -10.63 4.47
C LEU A 22 -3.20 -10.77 2.97
N SER A 23 -1.93 -10.67 2.55
CA SER A 23 -1.50 -10.88 1.17
C SER A 23 -1.83 -12.29 0.69
N THR A 24 -1.56 -13.29 1.52
CA THR A 24 -1.79 -14.70 1.18
C THR A 24 -3.27 -15.03 1.17
N TRP A 25 -4.00 -14.59 2.20
CA TRP A 25 -5.44 -14.80 2.35
C TRP A 25 -6.22 -14.17 1.20
N LEU A 26 -5.91 -12.91 0.87
CA LEU A 26 -6.57 -12.19 -0.22
C LEU A 26 -6.00 -12.54 -1.60
N LYS A 27 -4.93 -13.34 -1.66
CA LYS A 27 -4.18 -13.66 -2.89
C LYS A 27 -3.68 -12.40 -3.64
N ILE A 28 -3.28 -11.37 -2.90
CA ILE A 28 -2.75 -10.11 -3.44
C ILE A 28 -1.23 -10.09 -3.28
N GLY A 29 -0.50 -10.80 -4.15
CA GLY A 29 0.96 -10.83 -4.13
C GLY A 29 1.66 -9.46 -4.02
N PRO A 30 1.19 -8.41 -4.72
CA PRO A 30 1.79 -7.08 -4.62
C PRO A 30 1.78 -6.45 -3.22
N LEU A 31 0.92 -6.90 -2.30
CA LEU A 31 0.88 -6.37 -0.93
C LEU A 31 2.20 -6.62 -0.18
N LEU A 32 2.95 -7.68 -0.56
CA LEU A 32 4.25 -8.01 0.02
C LEU A 32 5.33 -6.95 -0.23
N PHE A 33 5.16 -6.06 -1.21
CA PHE A 33 6.10 -4.95 -1.45
C PHE A 33 6.12 -3.91 -0.31
N VAL A 34 5.17 -3.97 0.62
CA VAL A 34 5.19 -3.16 1.86
C VAL A 34 6.20 -3.71 2.87
N LEU A 35 6.58 -4.99 2.79
CA LEU A 35 7.48 -5.61 3.78
C LEU A 35 8.89 -4.99 3.81
N PRO A 36 9.56 -4.72 2.67
CA PRO A 36 10.85 -4.04 2.69
C PRO A 36 10.77 -2.65 3.35
N LEU A 37 9.67 -1.90 3.14
CA LEU A 37 9.47 -0.59 3.76
C LEU A 37 9.43 -0.69 5.29
N ILE A 38 8.67 -1.64 5.83
CA ILE A 38 8.59 -1.88 7.27
C ILE A 38 9.96 -2.33 7.79
N TRP A 39 10.61 -3.25 7.09
CA TRP A 39 11.91 -3.77 7.49
C TRP A 39 12.99 -2.67 7.54
N PHE A 40 13.10 -1.85 6.50
CA PHE A 40 14.02 -0.72 6.46
C PHE A 40 13.73 0.27 7.59
N TYR A 41 12.46 0.61 7.80
CA TYR A 41 12.08 1.49 8.90
C TYR A 41 12.48 0.92 10.26
N SER A 42 12.20 -0.37 10.53
CA SER A 42 12.62 -1.03 11.78
C SER A 42 14.14 -1.05 11.96
N PHE A 43 14.89 -1.20 10.87
CA PHE A 43 16.36 -1.20 10.89
C PHE A 43 16.90 0.19 11.22
N PHE A 44 16.42 1.23 10.53
CA PHE A 44 16.81 2.60 10.81
C PHE A 44 16.37 3.07 12.20
N ASP A 45 15.19 2.66 12.68
CA ASP A 45 14.72 2.97 14.03
C ASP A 45 15.65 2.36 15.10
N CYS A 46 16.06 1.10 14.93
CA CYS A 46 17.04 0.47 15.82
C CYS A 46 18.38 1.21 15.80
N ILE A 47 18.91 1.54 14.62
CA ILE A 47 20.17 2.28 14.49
C ILE A 47 20.06 3.64 15.15
N ASN A 48 19.00 4.39 14.87
CA ASN A 48 18.78 5.72 15.43
C ASN A 48 18.76 5.69 16.96
N LYS A 49 18.05 4.72 17.56
CA LYS A 49 18.03 4.52 19.01
C LYS A 49 19.39 4.12 19.58
N ARG A 50 20.21 3.38 18.83
CA ARG A 50 21.55 2.98 19.28
C ARG A 50 22.53 4.15 19.35
N TYR A 51 22.42 5.09 18.43
CA TYR A 51 23.32 6.24 18.32
C TYR A 51 22.78 7.52 18.97
N MET A 52 21.59 7.46 19.56
CA MET A 52 21.00 8.55 20.33
C MET A 52 21.77 8.78 21.65
N PRO A 53 21.91 10.02 22.14
CA PRO A 53 22.53 10.31 23.44
C PRO A 53 21.82 9.60 24.60
N ASP A 54 22.57 9.16 25.62
CA ASP A 54 22.03 8.38 26.75
C ASP A 54 20.90 9.11 27.50
N GLU A 55 21.00 10.44 27.65
CA GLU A 55 19.97 11.26 28.29
C GLU A 55 18.64 11.25 27.52
N GLU A 56 18.69 11.20 26.20
CA GLU A 56 17.50 11.10 25.35
C GLU A 56 16.98 9.66 25.32
N PHE A 57 17.89 8.69 25.27
CA PHE A 57 17.56 7.27 25.27
C PHE A 57 16.79 6.86 26.55
N GLN A 58 17.21 7.36 27.71
CA GLN A 58 16.52 7.10 28.99
C GLN A 58 15.10 7.68 29.05
N LYS A 59 14.81 8.72 28.25
CA LYS A 59 13.48 9.33 28.15
C LYS A 59 12.55 8.57 27.18
N LEU A 60 13.08 7.63 26.39
CA LEU A 60 12.28 6.85 25.45
C LEU A 60 11.44 5.81 26.20
N GLU A 61 10.13 5.94 26.10
CA GLU A 61 9.18 4.95 26.63
C GLU A 61 8.90 3.83 25.62
N ASP A 62 8.88 2.58 26.07
CA ASP A 62 8.44 1.45 25.24
C ASP A 62 6.91 1.47 25.06
N LYS A 63 6.51 1.92 23.86
CA LYS A 63 5.12 2.02 23.40
C LYS A 63 4.89 1.15 22.18
N TYR A 64 3.66 0.70 22.00
CA TYR A 64 3.25 0.06 20.75
C TYR A 64 3.32 1.05 19.60
N LEU A 65 3.78 0.60 18.44
CA LEU A 65 3.81 1.43 17.22
C LEU A 65 2.39 1.82 16.79
N PHE A 66 1.45 0.88 16.91
CA PHE A 66 0.05 1.05 16.57
C PHE A 66 -0.78 1.15 17.86
N SER A 67 -0.88 2.35 18.44
CA SER A 67 -1.87 2.61 19.49
C SER A 67 -3.16 3.14 18.87
N ILE A 68 -4.30 2.77 19.46
CA ILE A 68 -5.64 3.24 19.05
C ILE A 68 -5.70 4.79 19.10
N ASP A 69 -5.02 5.39 20.07
CA ASP A 69 -4.91 6.85 20.22
C ASP A 69 -4.13 7.52 19.07
N ASN A 70 -3.12 6.84 18.51
CA ASN A 70 -2.38 7.34 17.34
C ASN A 70 -3.20 7.21 16.06
N PHE A 71 -4.00 6.15 15.93
CA PHE A 71 -4.90 5.97 14.78
C PHE A 71 -5.99 7.05 14.74
N THR A 72 -6.61 7.37 15.87
CA THR A 72 -7.67 8.40 15.94
C THR A 72 -7.17 9.81 15.66
N LYS A 73 -5.89 10.12 15.95
CA LYS A 73 -5.24 11.38 15.58
C LYS A 73 -4.83 11.46 14.10
N PHE A 74 -4.53 10.32 13.47
CA PHE A 74 -4.19 10.25 12.04
C PHE A 74 -5.39 10.58 11.12
N ASP A 75 -6.62 10.59 11.65
CA ASP A 75 -7.84 10.31 10.88
C ASP A 75 -8.87 11.45 10.75
N LYS A 76 -8.44 12.72 10.74
CA LYS A 76 -9.39 13.83 10.45
C LYS A 76 -8.96 14.76 9.32
N ASP A 77 -7.75 15.29 9.34
CA ASP A 77 -7.37 16.34 8.38
C ASP A 77 -6.76 15.81 7.09
N MET A 78 -5.98 14.72 7.16
CA MET A 78 -5.37 14.11 5.96
C MET A 78 -6.40 13.35 5.10
N PHE A 79 -7.39 12.73 5.74
CA PHE A 79 -8.47 12.01 5.05
C PHE A 79 -9.46 12.96 4.36
N LYS A 80 -9.82 14.10 4.94
CA LYS A 80 -10.81 15.03 4.33
C LYS A 80 -10.47 15.42 2.89
N LYS A 81 -9.18 15.68 2.59
CA LYS A 81 -8.75 16.16 1.27
C LYS A 81 -8.60 15.05 0.22
N ARG A 82 -8.48 13.78 0.65
CA ARG A 82 -8.20 12.62 -0.23
C ARG A 82 -9.24 11.49 -0.11
N ARG A 83 -10.28 11.67 0.70
CA ARG A 83 -11.29 10.64 1.03
C ARG A 83 -11.91 10.03 -0.21
N LEU A 84 -12.25 10.86 -1.19
CA LEU A 84 -12.89 10.41 -2.43
C LEU A 84 -11.94 9.51 -3.24
N VAL A 85 -10.67 9.88 -3.36
CA VAL A 85 -9.67 9.08 -4.08
C VAL A 85 -9.41 7.75 -3.37
N ILE A 86 -9.22 7.79 -2.04
CA ILE A 86 -9.02 6.58 -1.23
C ILE A 86 -10.26 5.67 -1.34
N GLY A 87 -11.47 6.24 -1.24
CA GLY A 87 -12.72 5.50 -1.38
C GLY A 87 -12.85 4.83 -2.75
N ILE A 88 -12.56 5.55 -3.83
CA ILE A 88 -12.56 4.98 -5.19
C ILE A 88 -11.56 3.83 -5.30
N LEU A 89 -10.33 4.00 -4.80
CA LEU A 89 -9.31 2.95 -4.83
C LEU A 89 -9.76 1.69 -4.06
N VAL A 90 -10.36 1.87 -2.88
CA VAL A 90 -10.89 0.76 -2.07
C VAL A 90 -12.05 0.05 -2.78
N ILE A 91 -12.98 0.80 -3.40
CA ILE A 91 -14.09 0.21 -4.17
C ILE A 91 -13.56 -0.59 -5.36
N LEU A 92 -12.64 -0.02 -6.14
CA LEU A 92 -12.03 -0.71 -7.28
C LEU A 92 -11.30 -1.99 -6.85
N LEU A 93 -10.56 -1.93 -5.75
CA LEU A 93 -9.88 -3.09 -5.17
C LEU A 93 -10.89 -4.15 -4.71
N GLY A 94 -12.00 -3.76 -4.09
CA GLY A 94 -13.09 -4.66 -3.71
C GLY A 94 -13.71 -5.38 -4.92
N ILE A 95 -14.03 -4.63 -5.98
CA ILE A 95 -14.57 -5.20 -7.23
C ILE A 95 -13.59 -6.21 -7.84
N TYR A 96 -12.29 -5.86 -7.89
CA TYR A 96 -11.24 -6.74 -8.40
C TYR A 96 -11.14 -8.05 -7.60
N LEU A 97 -11.21 -8.00 -6.27
CA LEU A 97 -11.14 -9.19 -5.41
C LEU A 97 -12.36 -10.11 -5.58
N ILE A 98 -13.55 -9.52 -5.75
CA ILE A 98 -14.79 -10.27 -5.95
C ILE A 98 -14.78 -10.97 -7.32
N TRP A 99 -14.24 -10.30 -8.35
CA TRP A 99 -14.27 -10.76 -9.75
C TRP A 99 -13.77 -12.20 -9.93
N ASN A 100 -12.65 -12.57 -9.31
CA ASN A 100 -12.06 -13.89 -9.47
C ASN A 100 -12.98 -15.00 -8.92
N ASN A 101 -13.65 -14.75 -7.80
CA ASN A 101 -14.57 -15.71 -7.19
C ASN A 101 -15.87 -15.83 -7.99
N VAL A 102 -16.44 -14.70 -8.42
CA VAL A 102 -17.65 -14.67 -9.23
C VAL A 102 -17.42 -15.35 -10.58
N SER A 103 -16.29 -15.07 -11.22
CA SER A 103 -15.96 -15.68 -12.51
C SER A 103 -15.81 -17.19 -12.39
N ASN A 104 -15.10 -17.68 -11.37
CA ASN A 104 -15.00 -19.14 -11.17
C ASN A 104 -16.38 -19.80 -10.97
N MET A 105 -17.31 -19.12 -10.31
CA MET A 105 -18.68 -19.61 -10.12
C MET A 105 -19.49 -19.62 -11.43
N LEU A 106 -19.20 -18.71 -12.36
CA LEU A 106 -19.82 -18.64 -13.67
C LEU A 106 -19.23 -19.63 -14.69
N TYR A 107 -18.12 -20.30 -14.33
CA TYR A 107 -17.52 -21.33 -15.17
C TYR A 107 -18.50 -22.49 -15.36
N GLY A 108 -18.90 -22.74 -16.60
CA GLY A 108 -19.90 -23.75 -16.97
C GLY A 108 -21.29 -23.21 -17.32
N TYR A 109 -21.60 -21.96 -16.98
CA TYR A 109 -22.83 -21.29 -17.44
C TYR A 109 -22.63 -20.49 -18.74
N ILE A 110 -21.39 -20.10 -19.04
CA ILE A 110 -20.99 -19.31 -20.20
C ILE A 110 -20.10 -20.17 -21.11
N ASP A 111 -20.16 -19.95 -22.43
CA ASP A 111 -19.25 -20.59 -23.38
C ASP A 111 -17.78 -20.35 -22.98
N SER A 112 -17.01 -21.43 -22.99
CA SER A 112 -15.59 -21.48 -22.60
C SER A 112 -14.73 -20.43 -23.29
N LYS A 113 -14.99 -20.09 -24.56
CA LYS A 113 -14.26 -19.05 -25.28
C LYS A 113 -14.51 -17.67 -24.71
N ILE A 114 -15.78 -17.33 -24.49
CA ILE A 114 -16.18 -16.03 -23.92
C ILE A 114 -15.66 -15.91 -22.50
N TYR A 115 -15.79 -16.97 -21.69
CA TYR A 115 -15.26 -17.04 -20.35
C TYR A 115 -13.76 -16.71 -20.29
N ASN A 116 -12.95 -17.39 -21.11
CA ASN A 116 -11.50 -17.21 -21.14
C ASN A 116 -11.10 -15.79 -21.55
N ILE A 117 -11.81 -15.19 -22.51
CA ILE A 117 -11.56 -13.81 -22.94
C ILE A 117 -11.80 -12.83 -21.79
N ILE A 118 -12.95 -12.94 -21.09
CA ILE A 118 -13.30 -12.03 -20.01
C ILE A 118 -12.32 -12.20 -18.83
N ASN A 119 -12.01 -13.44 -18.45
CA ASN A 119 -11.09 -13.69 -17.34
C ASN A 119 -9.67 -13.21 -17.63
N ASN A 120 -9.16 -13.42 -18.84
CA ASN A 120 -7.85 -12.92 -19.23
C ASN A 120 -7.83 -11.38 -19.21
N LEU A 121 -8.86 -10.72 -19.73
CA LEU A 121 -8.97 -9.26 -19.68
C LEU A 121 -9.00 -8.73 -18.25
N ALA A 122 -9.75 -9.36 -17.36
CA ALA A 122 -9.85 -8.93 -15.96
C ALA A 122 -8.54 -9.13 -15.18
N GLN A 123 -7.78 -10.20 -15.48
CA GLN A 123 -6.47 -10.42 -14.87
C GLN A 123 -5.42 -9.38 -15.34
N ILE A 124 -5.50 -8.94 -16.59
CA ILE A 124 -4.59 -7.96 -17.18
C ILE A 124 -5.05 -6.51 -16.89
N ALA A 125 -6.31 -6.32 -16.45
CA ALA A 125 -6.89 -5.00 -16.18
C ALA A 125 -6.07 -4.11 -15.23
N PRO A 126 -5.50 -4.60 -14.11
CA PRO A 126 -4.63 -3.77 -13.27
C PRO A 126 -3.41 -3.24 -14.03
N GLN A 127 -2.81 -4.06 -14.89
CA GLN A 127 -1.67 -3.68 -15.71
C GLN A 127 -2.06 -2.65 -16.78
N ILE A 128 -3.25 -2.79 -17.39
CA ILE A 128 -3.78 -1.80 -18.34
C ILE A 128 -3.99 -0.46 -17.63
N ILE A 129 -4.61 -0.45 -16.45
CA ILE A 129 -4.85 0.78 -15.67
C ILE A 129 -3.52 1.48 -15.35
N ILE A 130 -2.52 0.73 -14.87
CA ILE A 130 -1.19 1.27 -14.58
C ILE A 130 -0.56 1.84 -15.86
N GLY A 131 -0.64 1.12 -16.98
CA GLY A 131 -0.14 1.59 -18.28
C GLY A 131 -0.79 2.90 -18.72
N VAL A 132 -2.12 3.01 -18.61
CA VAL A 132 -2.87 4.25 -18.92
C VAL A 132 -2.44 5.41 -18.03
N ILE A 133 -2.28 5.18 -16.71
CA ILE A 133 -1.79 6.20 -15.77
C ILE A 133 -0.40 6.68 -16.18
N ILE A 134 0.51 5.77 -16.51
CA ILE A 134 1.87 6.10 -16.94
C ILE A 134 1.85 6.95 -18.22
N ILE A 135 1.02 6.59 -19.21
CA ILE A 135 0.88 7.36 -20.45
C ILE A 135 0.37 8.78 -20.15
N ILE A 136 -0.67 8.93 -19.34
CA ILE A 136 -1.23 10.23 -18.97
C ILE A 136 -0.17 11.10 -18.26
N VAL A 137 0.56 10.51 -17.30
CA VAL A 137 1.64 11.20 -16.59
C VAL A 137 2.76 11.62 -17.55
N GLY A 138 3.17 10.72 -18.46
CA GLY A 138 4.16 11.01 -19.49
C GLY A 138 3.77 12.19 -20.39
N ILE A 139 2.54 12.19 -20.90
CA ILE A 139 2.00 13.29 -21.71
C ILE A 139 2.01 14.61 -20.92
N LYS A 140 1.58 14.58 -19.65
CA LYS A 140 1.54 15.77 -18.79
C LYS A 140 2.95 16.34 -18.53
N LEU A 141 3.95 15.49 -18.31
CA LEU A 141 5.34 15.91 -18.11
C LEU A 141 5.91 16.57 -19.38
N ILE A 142 5.67 15.98 -20.55
CA ILE A 142 6.11 16.55 -21.83
C ILE A 142 5.42 17.90 -22.11
N ALA A 143 4.11 18.00 -21.83
CA ALA A 143 3.35 19.23 -22.02
C ALA A 143 3.73 20.34 -21.02
N GLY A 144 4.12 19.98 -19.79
CA GLY A 144 4.61 20.92 -18.78
C GLY A 144 5.90 21.61 -19.20
N LYS A 145 6.87 20.85 -19.73
CA LYS A 145 8.13 21.40 -20.25
C LYS A 145 7.92 22.44 -21.36
N LYS A 146 6.94 22.21 -22.24
CA LYS A 146 6.60 23.12 -23.35
C LYS A 146 5.98 24.46 -22.90
N ARG A 147 5.52 24.58 -21.65
CA ARG A 147 5.03 25.85 -21.07
C ARG A 147 6.15 26.65 -20.38
N GLU A 148 7.12 25.98 -19.76
CA GLU A 148 8.29 26.64 -19.17
C GLU A 148 9.20 27.23 -20.25
N ASP A 149 9.43 26.51 -21.36
CA ASP A 149 10.24 27.02 -22.47
C ASP A 149 9.61 28.25 -23.17
N LYS A 150 8.28 28.44 -23.09
CA LYS A 150 7.57 29.61 -23.67
C LYS A 150 7.46 30.81 -22.73
N MET A 151 7.77 30.66 -21.44
CA MET A 151 7.81 31.77 -20.48
C MET A 151 9.21 32.37 -20.33
N ASN A 152 10.23 31.69 -20.88
CA ASN A 152 11.63 32.10 -20.84
C ASN A 152 12.14 32.68 -22.18
N ASP A 153 11.28 32.76 -23.19
CA ASP A 153 11.47 33.49 -24.46
C ASP A 153 10.63 34.78 -24.45
#